data_AF-A0A4R6X502-F1
#
_entry.id   AF-A0A4R6X502-F1
#
_cell.length_a   1.000
_cell.length_b   1.000
_cell.length_c   1.000
_cell.angle_alpha   90.00
_cell.angle_beta   90.00
_cell.angle_gamma   90.00
#
_symmetry.space_group_name_H-M   'P 1'
#
loop_
_entity.id
_entity.type
_entity.pdbx_description
1 polymer ?
#
loop_
_entity_poly.entity_id
_entity_poly.type
_entity_poly.pdbx_seq_one_letter_code
_entity_poly.pdbx_strand_id
1 'polypeptide(L)' 'MLSLFKSNPTKKLEKRYSELLEQAMQAQRKGDIRTYSMLTAEAEAVHEQIKALDAQKSQ' A
#
# COMPACT_ATOMS: atom_id res chain seq x y z
N MET A 1 -9.07 11.81 -26.59
CA MET A 1 -9.72 10.50 -26.43
C MET A 1 -9.26 9.88 -25.11
N LEU A 2 -10.21 9.60 -24.20
CA LEU A 2 -9.95 9.13 -22.84
C LEU A 2 -9.48 7.66 -22.83
N SER A 3 -8.18 7.43 -22.75
CA SER A 3 -7.61 6.12 -22.42
C SER A 3 -7.67 5.85 -20.91
N LEU A 4 -8.80 6.17 -20.25
CA LEU A 4 -8.96 6.13 -18.79
C LEU A 4 -9.31 4.75 -18.23
N PHE A 5 -9.35 3.69 -19.06
CA PHE A 5 -9.77 2.35 -18.64
C PHE A 5 -8.67 1.28 -18.73
N LYS A 6 -7.40 1.66 -18.69
CA LYS A 6 -6.37 0.71 -18.24
C LYS A 6 -6.55 0.51 -16.74
N SER A 7 -7.34 -0.49 -16.36
CA SER A 7 -7.50 -0.90 -14.97
C SER A 7 -6.15 -1.38 -14.47
N ASN A 8 -5.41 -0.53 -13.76
CA ASN A 8 -4.20 -0.96 -13.07
C ASN A 8 -4.64 -1.84 -11.91
N PRO A 9 -4.42 -3.17 -11.94
CA PRO A 9 -4.88 -4.06 -10.89
C PRO A 9 -4.22 -3.75 -9.54
N THR A 10 -3.07 -3.07 -9.55
CA THR A 10 -2.33 -2.62 -8.38
C THR A 10 -2.88 -1.32 -7.79
N LYS A 11 -3.66 -0.52 -8.53
CA LYS A 11 -4.08 0.83 -8.10
C LYS A 11 -4.86 0.83 -6.77
N LYS A 12 -5.66 -0.22 -6.53
CA LYS A 12 -6.38 -0.39 -5.26
C LYS A 12 -5.42 -0.68 -4.10
N LEU A 13 -4.42 -1.52 -4.33
CA LEU A 13 -3.40 -1.87 -3.34
C LEU A 13 -2.46 -0.69 -3.06
N GLU A 14 -2.06 0.06 -4.08
CA GLU A 14 -1.26 1.29 -3.93
C GLU A 14 -1.98 2.32 -3.05
N LYS A 15 -3.30 2.50 -3.26
CA LYS A 15 -4.10 3.38 -2.41
C LYS A 15 -4.14 2.88 -0.96
N ARG A 16 -4.38 1.58 -0.75
CA ARG A 16 -4.39 0.97 0.59
C ARG A 16 -3.04 1.11 1.28
N TYR A 17 -1.95 0.89 0.57
CA TYR A 17 -0.59 1.06 1.07
C TYR A 17 -0.34 2.50 1.54
N SER A 18 -0.73 3.50 0.72
CA SER A 18 -0.61 4.91 1.09
C SER A 18 -1.43 5.26 2.34
N GLU A 19 -2.67 4.74 2.45
CA GLU A 19 -3.53 4.95 3.62
C GLU A 19 -2.90 4.36 4.89
N LEU A 20 -2.33 3.15 4.81
CA LEU A 20 -1.65 2.50 5.93
C LEU A 20 -0.41 3.29 6.38
N LEU A 21 0.39 3.79 5.44
CA LEU A 21 1.55 4.63 5.75
C LEU A 21 1.16 5.95 6.41
N GLU A 22 0.09 6.59 5.94
CA GLU A 22 -0.42 7.82 6.55
C GLU A 22 -0.86 7.57 8.00
N GLN A 23 -1.62 6.50 8.23
CA GLN A 23 -2.05 6.11 9.58
C GLN A 23 -0.86 5.76 10.47
N ALA A 24 0.14 5.02 9.93
CA ALA A 24 1.35 4.68 10.65
C ALA A 24 2.12 5.95 11.06
N MET A 25 2.27 6.92 10.15
CA MET A 25 2.90 8.21 10.47
C MET A 25 2.15 8.96 11.58
N GLN A 26 0.81 8.98 11.54
CA GLN A 26 0.01 9.60 12.58
C GLN A 26 0.19 8.88 13.93
N ALA A 27 0.21 7.55 13.95
CA ALA A 27 0.46 6.75 15.16
C ALA A 27 1.87 7.02 15.72
N GLN A 28 2.89 7.06 14.86
CA GLN A 28 4.26 7.38 15.25
C GLN A 28 4.36 8.78 15.86
N ARG A 29 3.74 9.80 15.25
CA ARG A 29 3.72 11.18 15.77
C ARG A 29 3.02 11.29 17.12
N LYS A 30 2.05 10.42 17.39
CA LYS A 30 1.35 10.33 18.69
C LYS A 30 2.12 9.50 19.73
N GLY A 31 3.23 8.86 19.35
CA GLY A 31 3.98 7.95 20.20
C GLY A 31 3.32 6.59 20.40
N ASP A 32 2.31 6.24 19.59
CA ASP A 32 1.66 4.92 19.62
C ASP A 32 2.48 3.92 18.81
N ILE A 33 3.55 3.42 19.44
CA ILE A 33 4.50 2.50 18.81
C ILE A 33 3.83 1.16 18.43
N ARG A 34 2.90 0.66 19.25
CA ARG A 34 2.22 -0.60 18.97
C ARG A 34 1.40 -0.50 17.68
N THR A 35 0.59 0.54 17.56
CA THR A 35 -0.23 0.76 16.37
C THR A 35 0.65 1.06 15.15
N TYR A 36 1.72 1.85 15.32
CA TYR A 36 2.70 2.08 14.26
C TYR A 36 3.29 0.76 13.73
N SER A 37 3.83 -0.09 14.61
CA SER A 37 4.42 -1.38 14.21
C SER A 37 3.43 -2.28 13.47
N MET A 38 2.16 -2.33 13.93
CA MET A 38 1.12 -3.10 13.26
C MET A 38 0.80 -2.55 11.86
N LEU A 39 0.60 -1.23 11.74
CA LEU A 39 0.26 -0.60 10.47
C LEU A 39 1.41 -0.69 9.45
N THR A 40 2.65 -0.58 9.91
CA THR A 40 3.83 -0.76 9.04
C THR A 40 3.95 -2.20 8.54
N ALA A 41 3.72 -3.20 9.40
CA ALA A 41 3.72 -4.60 8.98
C ALA A 41 2.61 -4.90 7.96
N GLU A 42 1.41 -4.33 8.14
CA GLU A 42 0.32 -4.45 7.17
C GLU A 42 0.69 -3.76 5.84
N ALA A 43 1.32 -2.58 5.90
CA ALA A 43 1.77 -1.86 4.71
C ALA A 43 2.81 -2.68 3.92
N GLU A 44 3.78 -3.31 4.60
CA GLU A 44 4.74 -4.22 3.95
C GLU A 44 4.05 -5.40 3.27
N ALA A 45 3.07 -6.03 3.93
CA ALA A 45 2.31 -7.13 3.32
C ALA A 45 1.55 -6.70 2.06
N VAL A 46 0.99 -5.48 2.03
CA VAL A 46 0.35 -4.92 0.83
C VAL A 46 1.37 -4.61 -0.26
N HIS A 47 2.54 -4.10 0.10
CA HIS A 47 3.60 -3.80 -0.85
C HIS A 47 4.14 -5.06 -1.54
N GLU A 48 4.30 -6.16 -0.81
CA GLU A 48 4.68 -7.45 -1.41
C GLU A 48 3.62 -7.97 -2.39
N GLN A 49 2.33 -7.76 -2.12
CA GLN A 49 1.26 -8.10 -3.08
C GLN A 49 1.35 -7.25 -4.36
N ILE A 50 1.68 -5.96 -4.24
CA ILE A 50 1.89 -5.09 -5.40
C ILE A 50 3.06 -5.61 -6.25
N LYS A 51 4.20 -5.91 -5.62
CA LYS A 51 5.38 -6.46 -6.31
C LYS A 51 5.07 -7.77 -7.02
N ALA A 52 4.35 -8.68 -6.36
CA ALA A 52 3.97 -9.96 -6.95
C ALA A 52 3.08 -9.78 -8.20
N LEU A 53 2.14 -8.84 -8.17
CA LEU A 53 1.28 -8.54 -9.33
C LEU A 53 2.04 -7.86 -10.46
N ASP A 54 2.99 -6.97 -10.17
CA ASP A 54 3.80 -6.33 -11.21
C ASP A 54 4.83 -7.29 -11.82
N ALA A 55 5.36 -8.24 -11.03
CA ALA A 55 6.18 -9.33 -11.54
C ALA A 55 5.38 -10.24 -12.50
N GLN A 56 4.11 -10.53 -12.19
CA GLN A 56 3.23 -11.31 -13.07
C GLN A 56 2.88 -10.60 -14.38
N LYS A 57 2.84 -9.26 -14.40
CA LYS A 57 2.59 -8.49 -15.64
C LYS A 57 3.82 -8.37 -16.55
N SER A 58 5.02 -8.54 -15.99
CA SER A 58 6.29 -8.37 -16.71
C SER A 58 6.84 -9.69 -17.28
N GLN A 59 6.15 -10.81 -17.04
CA GLN A 59 6.32 -12.08 -17.76
C GLN A 59 5.31 -12.19 -18.91
#